data_AF-A0A1U7MPL6-F1
#
_entry.id   AF-A0A1U7MPL6-F1
#
_cell.length_a   1.000
_cell.length_b   1.000
_cell.length_c   1.000
_cell.angle_alpha   90.00
_cell.angle_beta   90.00
_cell.angle_gamma   90.00
#
_symmetry.space_group_name_H-M   'P 1'
#
loop_
_entity.id
_entity.type
_entity.pdbx_description
1 polymer ?
#
loop_
_entity_poly.entity_id
_entity_poly.type
_entity_poly.pdbx_seq_one_letter_code
_entity_poly.pdbx_strand_id
1 'polypeptide(L)'
;MRELDPARGIAVWLVEARAVRVDDGPWAPLFTAVVQPNQFTATVERAKQDERPATLAQFWEQFDSDETATAVRTMLDRWGAAGYRRRLGPSHVVLEAGGPAVSGIRTVVALYTDGRVMVPFGSYAGQNSGVPVTALTTAEFRAQADALFGFGGTERQARTEPGWLTPERIEPLWAFCTTVAEAYAAALTAQGAQTVAQAPATAGP
;
A
#
# COMPACT_ATOMS: atom_id res chain seq x y z
N MET A 1 0.39 -8.34 34.67
CA MET A 1 0.08 -7.10 33.95
C MET A 1 -1.38 -7.15 33.56
N ARG A 2 -2.19 -6.14 33.91
CA ARG A 2 -3.66 -6.18 33.79
C ARG A 2 -4.11 -5.12 32.80
N GLU A 3 -4.67 -5.57 31.68
CA GLU A 3 -5.37 -4.71 30.72
C GLU A 3 -6.51 -4.00 31.47
N LEU A 4 -6.43 -2.68 31.57
CA LEU A 4 -7.35 -1.89 32.40
C LEU A 4 -8.79 -1.91 31.85
N ASP A 5 -8.94 -2.08 30.53
CA ASP A 5 -10.23 -2.28 29.86
C ASP A 5 -10.05 -2.94 28.47
N PRO A 6 -10.31 -4.25 28.32
CA PRO A 6 -10.23 -4.97 27.05
C PRO A 6 -11.24 -4.51 26.00
N ALA A 7 -12.31 -3.81 26.39
CA ALA A 7 -13.41 -3.42 25.50
C ALA A 7 -13.24 -2.00 24.92
N ARG A 8 -12.41 -1.15 25.54
CA ARG A 8 -12.33 0.29 25.20
C ARG A 8 -11.11 0.72 24.40
N GLY A 9 -10.25 -0.20 23.97
CA GLY A 9 -9.18 0.12 23.03
C GLY A 9 -8.25 1.26 23.49
N ILE A 10 -7.99 1.36 24.79
CA ILE A 10 -7.01 2.31 25.30
C ILE A 10 -5.64 1.80 24.88
N ALA A 11 -5.04 2.44 23.88
CA ALA A 11 -3.63 2.23 23.53
C ALA A 11 -2.77 2.75 24.69
N VAL A 12 -2.33 1.86 25.57
CA VAL A 12 -1.37 2.18 26.62
C VAL A 12 0.01 2.24 25.97
N TRP A 13 0.55 3.44 25.84
CA TRP A 13 1.91 3.66 25.37
C TRP A 13 2.87 3.43 26.54
N LEU A 14 3.64 2.35 26.49
CA LEU A 14 4.76 2.17 27.42
C LEU A 14 5.92 3.03 26.92
N VAL A 15 6.24 4.06 27.69
CA VAL A 15 7.47 4.84 27.50
C VAL A 15 8.55 4.18 28.33
N GLU A 16 9.52 3.56 27.66
CA GLU A 16 10.74 3.12 28.31
C GLU A 16 11.68 4.32 28.44
N ALA A 17 11.94 4.75 29.68
CA ALA A 17 12.92 5.79 29.96
C ALA A 17 14.24 5.14 30.40
N ARG A 18 15.33 5.42 29.67
CA ARG A 18 16.70 5.00 30.02
C ARG A 18 17.56 6.24 30.20
N ALA A 19 18.43 6.26 31.20
CA ALA A 19 19.50 7.26 31.24
C ALA A 19 20.66 6.76 30.37
N VAL A 20 21.11 7.57 29.41
CA VAL A 20 22.24 7.26 28.54
C VAL A 20 23.33 8.33 28.73
N ARG A 21 24.58 7.90 28.62
CA ARG A 21 25.76 8.76 28.65
C ARG A 21 26.65 8.35 27.47
N VAL A 22 27.16 9.32 26.73
CA VAL A 22 28.16 9.12 25.68
C VAL A 22 29.51 9.54 26.26
N ASP A 23 30.47 8.63 26.24
CA ASP A 23 31.82 8.80 26.80
C ASP A 23 31.77 9.39 28.22
N ASP A 24 32.51 10.47 28.47
CA ASP A 24 32.54 11.13 29.76
C ASP A 24 31.52 12.27 29.94
N GLY A 25 30.55 12.42 29.02
CA GLY A 25 29.55 13.50 29.05
C GLY A 25 28.52 13.40 30.19
N PRO A 26 27.62 14.40 30.33
CA PRO A 26 26.54 14.33 31.31
C PRO A 26 25.51 13.23 30.97
N TRP A 27 24.85 12.67 31.99
CA TRP A 27 23.71 11.76 31.80
C TRP A 27 22.53 12.48 31.15
N ALA A 28 21.94 11.89 30.12
CA ALA A 28 20.75 12.38 29.45
C ALA A 28 19.63 11.34 29.47
N PRO A 29 18.36 11.76 29.67
CA PRO A 29 17.23 10.86 29.55
C PRO A 29 16.95 10.55 28.07
N LEU A 30 16.88 9.27 27.74
CA LEU A 30 16.40 8.73 26.47
C LEU A 30 15.03 8.09 26.69
N PHE A 31 14.03 8.55 25.96
CA PHE A 31 12.68 7.98 25.97
C PHE A 31 12.47 7.17 24.69
N THR A 32 12.17 5.89 24.83
CA THR A 32 11.83 5.01 23.70
C THR A 32 10.39 4.54 23.88
N ALA A 33 9.54 4.76 22.89
CA ALA A 33 8.19 4.21 22.89
C ALA A 33 8.25 2.74 22.43
N VAL A 34 7.82 1.81 23.27
CA VAL A 34 7.73 0.40 22.90
C VAL A 34 6.28 0.09 22.56
N VAL A 35 6.00 -0.16 21.29
CA VAL A 35 4.66 -0.54 20.81
C VAL A 35 4.54 -2.07 20.87
N GLN A 36 3.84 -2.58 21.90
CA GLN A 36 3.35 -3.95 21.87
C GLN A 36 1.86 -3.95 21.48
N PRO A 37 1.44 -4.74 20.47
CA PRO A 37 0.04 -4.84 20.13
C PRO A 37 -0.75 -5.44 21.31
N ASN A 38 -1.77 -4.72 21.79
CA ASN A 38 -2.68 -5.22 22.83
C ASN A 38 -3.76 -6.15 22.24
N GLN A 39 -4.43 -6.93 23.09
CA GLN A 39 -5.45 -7.90 22.67
C GLN A 39 -6.60 -7.24 21.89
N PHE A 40 -6.94 -6.00 22.25
CA PHE A 40 -7.90 -5.20 21.49
C PHE A 40 -7.47 -4.99 20.04
N THR A 41 -6.22 -4.57 19.78
CA THR A 41 -5.71 -4.38 18.41
C THR A 41 -5.72 -5.69 17.63
N ALA A 42 -5.34 -6.79 18.27
CA ALA A 42 -5.41 -8.12 17.66
C ALA A 42 -6.85 -8.56 17.34
N THR A 43 -7.81 -8.20 18.21
CA THR A 43 -9.25 -8.51 18.03
C THR A 43 -9.86 -7.67 16.92
N VAL A 44 -9.53 -6.37 16.84
CA VAL A 44 -9.96 -5.49 15.76
C VAL A 44 -9.40 -5.94 14.42
N GLU A 45 -8.12 -6.31 14.36
CA GLU A 45 -7.53 -6.83 13.12
C GLU A 45 -8.12 -8.19 12.71
N ARG A 46 -8.54 -9.03 13.67
CA ARG A 46 -9.26 -10.27 13.39
C ARG A 46 -10.70 -10.02 12.91
N ALA A 47 -11.44 -9.10 13.54
CA ALA A 47 -12.77 -8.71 13.07
C ALA A 47 -12.74 -8.11 11.64
N LYS A 48 -11.72 -7.30 11.32
CA LYS A 48 -11.47 -6.82 9.96
C LYS A 48 -11.08 -7.90 8.95
N GLN A 49 -10.64 -9.07 9.42
CA GLN A 49 -10.39 -10.24 8.56
C GLN A 49 -11.68 -11.02 8.32
N ASP A 50 -12.57 -11.08 9.29
CA ASP A 50 -13.87 -11.76 9.19
C ASP A 50 -14.86 -11.00 8.28
N GLU A 51 -14.76 -9.67 8.19
CA GLU A 51 -15.53 -8.84 7.24
C GLU A 51 -15.06 -8.98 5.77
N ARG A 52 -14.01 -9.76 5.49
CA ARG A 52 -13.50 -9.92 4.12
C ARG A 52 -14.33 -10.97 3.37
N PRO A 53 -14.70 -10.73 2.10
CA PRO A 53 -15.17 -11.80 1.25
C PRO A 53 -14.08 -12.86 1.17
N ALA A 54 -14.43 -14.08 1.56
CA ALA A 54 -13.54 -15.22 1.53
C ALA A 54 -13.27 -15.68 0.09
N THR A 55 -14.13 -15.28 -0.87
CA THR A 55 -14.04 -15.68 -2.28
C THR A 55 -14.36 -14.53 -3.23
N LEU A 56 -13.92 -14.64 -4.48
CA LEU A 56 -14.30 -13.72 -5.55
C LEU A 56 -15.81 -13.74 -5.83
N ALA A 57 -16.48 -14.88 -5.66
CA ALA A 57 -17.92 -14.98 -5.85
C ALA A 57 -18.66 -14.02 -4.89
N GLN A 58 -18.31 -14.06 -3.61
CA GLN A 58 -18.85 -13.14 -2.59
C GLN A 58 -18.48 -11.67 -2.84
N PHE A 59 -17.35 -11.40 -3.51
CA PHE A 59 -17.00 -10.05 -3.94
C PHE A 59 -17.92 -9.56 -5.06
N TRP A 60 -18.25 -10.43 -6.02
CA TRP A 60 -19.13 -10.07 -7.15
C TRP A 60 -20.58 -9.83 -6.75
N GLU A 61 -21.05 -10.47 -5.68
CA GLU A 61 -22.40 -10.27 -5.12
C GLU A 61 -22.61 -8.88 -4.49
N GLN A 62 -21.54 -8.12 -4.26
CA GLN A 62 -21.59 -6.80 -3.61
C GLN A 62 -21.74 -5.62 -4.58
N PHE A 63 -21.81 -5.86 -5.88
CA PHE A 63 -21.93 -4.80 -6.88
C PHE A 63 -23.39 -4.42 -7.09
N ASP A 64 -23.69 -3.12 -6.98
CA ASP A 64 -25.00 -2.57 -7.30
C ASP A 64 -25.16 -2.21 -8.80
N SER A 65 -24.06 -2.23 -9.56
CA SER A 65 -24.00 -1.84 -10.97
C SER A 65 -23.31 -2.90 -11.83
N ASP A 66 -24.03 -3.45 -12.81
CA ASP A 66 -23.50 -4.41 -13.79
C ASP A 66 -22.37 -3.82 -14.65
N GLU A 67 -22.46 -2.52 -14.96
CA GLU A 67 -21.45 -1.80 -15.71
C GLU A 67 -20.13 -1.73 -14.94
N THR A 68 -20.21 -1.33 -13.67
CA THR A 68 -19.05 -1.28 -12.77
C THR A 68 -18.48 -2.67 -12.52
N ALA A 69 -19.34 -3.67 -12.28
CA ALA A 69 -18.91 -5.06 -12.11
C ALA A 69 -18.15 -5.57 -13.35
N THR A 70 -18.63 -5.24 -14.54
CA THR A 70 -17.99 -5.60 -15.82
C THR A 70 -16.63 -4.92 -15.98
N ALA A 71 -16.54 -3.63 -15.65
CA ALA A 71 -15.28 -2.88 -15.73
C ALA A 71 -14.23 -3.41 -14.74
N VAL A 72 -14.62 -3.65 -13.49
CA VAL A 72 -13.73 -4.25 -12.47
C VAL A 72 -13.28 -5.64 -12.89
N ARG A 73 -14.19 -6.48 -13.39
CA ARG A 73 -13.86 -7.83 -13.86
C ARG A 73 -12.85 -7.80 -14.99
N THR A 74 -13.06 -6.93 -15.98
CA THR A 74 -12.13 -6.75 -17.10
C THR A 74 -10.74 -6.33 -16.62
N MET A 75 -10.67 -5.39 -15.67
CA MET A 75 -9.41 -4.98 -15.05
C MET A 75 -8.73 -6.14 -14.32
N LEU A 76 -9.47 -6.92 -13.53
CA LEU A 76 -8.93 -8.06 -12.78
C LEU A 76 -8.43 -9.20 -13.68
N ASP A 77 -9.14 -9.48 -14.76
CA ASP A 77 -8.78 -10.54 -15.70
C ASP A 77 -7.52 -10.14 -16.48
N ARG A 78 -7.45 -8.91 -16.97
CA ARG A 78 -6.24 -8.38 -17.62
C ARG A 78 -5.04 -8.35 -16.67
N TRP A 79 -5.24 -7.92 -15.43
CA TRP A 79 -4.18 -7.87 -14.43
C TRP A 79 -3.63 -9.25 -14.09
N GLY A 80 -4.52 -10.22 -13.90
CA GLY A 80 -4.14 -11.62 -13.68
C GLY A 80 -3.45 -12.24 -14.90
N ALA A 81 -3.95 -11.97 -16.10
CA ALA A 81 -3.34 -12.45 -17.36
C ALA A 81 -1.93 -11.91 -17.58
N ALA A 82 -1.64 -10.69 -17.11
CA ALA A 82 -0.29 -10.10 -17.10
C ALA A 82 0.63 -10.67 -16.01
N GLY A 83 0.15 -11.61 -15.18
CA GLY A 83 0.95 -12.28 -14.15
C GLY A 83 1.06 -11.53 -12.82
N TYR A 84 0.30 -10.45 -12.64
CA TYR A 84 0.32 -9.66 -11.42
C TYR A 84 -0.59 -10.23 -10.32
N ARG A 85 -0.37 -9.81 -9.08
CA ARG A 85 -1.10 -10.31 -7.91
C ARG A 85 -2.31 -9.43 -7.61
N ARG A 86 -3.30 -10.03 -6.95
CA ARG A 86 -4.45 -9.33 -6.38
C ARG A 86 -4.74 -9.81 -4.98
N ARG A 87 -5.27 -8.92 -4.14
CA ARG A 87 -5.69 -9.24 -2.77
C ARG A 87 -7.09 -8.71 -2.51
N LEU A 88 -7.96 -9.56 -1.98
CA LEU A 88 -9.31 -9.16 -1.59
C LEU A 88 -9.30 -8.39 -0.26
N GLY A 89 -10.05 -7.31 -0.23
CA GLY A 89 -10.48 -6.61 0.97
C GLY A 89 -12.00 -6.69 1.10
N PRO A 90 -12.59 -6.12 2.18
CA PRO A 90 -14.02 -6.23 2.48
C PRO A 90 -14.93 -5.81 1.32
N SER A 91 -14.69 -4.63 0.76
CA SER A 91 -15.50 -4.01 -0.29
C SER A 91 -14.66 -3.60 -1.50
N HIS A 92 -13.46 -4.17 -1.65
CA HIS A 92 -12.52 -3.78 -2.69
C HIS A 92 -11.55 -4.90 -3.01
N VAL A 93 -10.92 -4.79 -4.17
CA VAL A 93 -9.80 -5.63 -4.59
C VAL A 93 -8.58 -4.75 -4.79
N VAL A 94 -7.45 -5.16 -4.24
CA VAL A 94 -6.17 -4.47 -4.32
C VAL A 94 -5.37 -5.09 -5.45
N LEU A 95 -4.92 -4.26 -6.39
CA LEU A 95 -3.96 -4.65 -7.42
C LEU A 95 -2.55 -4.50 -6.86
N GLU A 96 -1.76 -5.56 -6.97
CA GLU A 96 -0.43 -5.65 -6.38
C GLU A 96 0.61 -6.03 -7.44
N ALA A 97 1.78 -5.39 -7.38
CA ALA A 97 2.92 -5.65 -8.26
C ALA A 97 4.21 -5.83 -7.43
N GLY A 98 5.20 -6.51 -8.02
CA GLY A 98 6.52 -6.64 -7.42
C GLY A 98 7.20 -5.27 -7.34
N GLY A 99 7.79 -4.95 -6.19
CA GLY A 99 8.38 -3.62 -5.98
C GLY A 99 9.25 -3.50 -4.74
N PRO A 100 9.90 -2.34 -4.55
CA PRO A 100 10.85 -2.10 -3.47
C PRO A 100 10.13 -2.08 -2.11
N ALA A 101 9.97 -3.22 -1.46
CA ALA A 101 9.34 -3.37 -0.14
C ALA A 101 9.94 -4.59 0.57
N VAL A 102 9.84 -4.65 1.91
CA VAL A 102 10.29 -5.81 2.69
C VAL A 102 9.58 -7.09 2.24
N SER A 103 8.29 -6.99 1.89
CA SER A 103 7.50 -8.10 1.35
C SER A 103 7.78 -8.41 -0.13
N GLY A 104 8.54 -7.55 -0.83
CA GLY A 104 8.72 -7.57 -2.28
C GLY A 104 7.49 -7.18 -3.10
N ILE A 105 6.39 -6.79 -2.44
CA ILE A 105 5.10 -6.50 -3.08
C ILE A 105 4.62 -5.10 -2.69
N ARG A 106 4.12 -4.34 -3.66
CA ARG A 106 3.56 -2.99 -3.52
C ARG A 106 2.14 -2.95 -4.07
N THR A 107 1.28 -2.16 -3.43
CA THR A 107 -0.03 -1.82 -3.97
C THR A 107 0.11 -0.85 -5.14
N VAL A 108 -0.67 -1.06 -6.19
CA VAL A 108 -0.80 -0.17 -7.36
C VAL A 108 -2.06 0.68 -7.23
N VAL A 109 -3.22 0.05 -7.08
CA VAL A 109 -4.52 0.70 -6.81
C VAL A 109 -5.42 -0.25 -6.02
N ALA A 110 -6.53 0.27 -5.48
CA ALA A 110 -7.66 -0.55 -5.02
C ALA A 110 -8.93 -0.18 -5.78
N LEU A 111 -9.66 -1.18 -6.26
CA LEU A 111 -10.92 -1.06 -6.98
C LEU A 111 -12.07 -1.46 -6.05
N TYR A 112 -13.00 -0.55 -5.78
CA TYR A 112 -14.12 -0.78 -4.87
C TYR A 112 -15.36 -1.28 -5.63
N THR A 113 -16.25 -1.96 -4.92
CA THR A 113 -17.51 -2.51 -5.46
C THR A 113 -18.47 -1.44 -5.97
N ASP A 114 -18.34 -0.21 -5.46
CA ASP A 114 -19.08 0.97 -5.91
C ASP A 114 -18.38 1.73 -7.05
N GLY A 115 -17.32 1.19 -7.63
CA GLY A 115 -16.61 1.79 -8.76
C GLY A 115 -15.62 2.88 -8.39
N ARG A 116 -15.42 3.18 -7.10
CA ARG A 116 -14.29 4.04 -6.68
C ARG A 116 -12.95 3.36 -6.97
N VAL A 117 -11.97 4.16 -7.34
CA VAL A 117 -10.57 3.77 -7.42
C VAL A 117 -9.79 4.56 -6.37
N MET A 118 -9.03 3.85 -5.53
CA MET A 118 -8.08 4.45 -4.61
C MET A 118 -6.66 4.24 -5.13
N VAL A 119 -5.90 5.34 -5.18
CA VAL A 119 -4.49 5.31 -5.57
C VAL A 119 -3.62 5.58 -4.32
N PRO A 120 -2.78 4.62 -3.88
CA PRO A 120 -1.82 4.86 -2.83
C PRO A 120 -0.81 5.94 -3.23
N PHE A 121 -0.33 6.71 -2.25
CA PHE A 121 0.64 7.78 -2.51
C PHE A 121 1.94 7.29 -3.16
N GLY A 122 2.37 6.06 -2.86
CA GLY A 122 3.54 5.45 -3.50
C GLY A 122 3.33 5.13 -4.98
N SER A 123 2.09 5.00 -5.43
CA SER A 123 1.72 4.75 -6.82
C SER A 123 1.42 6.07 -7.55
N TYR A 124 0.95 7.07 -6.81
CA TYR A 124 0.59 8.40 -7.31
C TYR A 124 1.78 9.38 -7.40
N ALA A 125 2.73 9.31 -6.47
CA ALA A 125 3.83 10.28 -6.36
C ALA A 125 5.20 9.64 -6.09
N GLY A 126 5.31 8.30 -6.10
CA GLY A 126 6.58 7.61 -5.84
C GLY A 126 7.16 7.80 -4.43
N GLN A 127 6.36 8.28 -3.48
CA GLN A 127 6.76 8.64 -2.11
C GLN A 127 6.04 7.74 -1.07
N ASN A 128 6.57 7.66 0.17
CA ASN A 128 6.15 6.78 1.30
C ASN A 128 6.77 5.36 1.38
N SER A 129 8.03 5.20 0.98
CA SER A 129 8.72 3.90 0.99
C SER A 129 10.08 3.88 1.66
N GLY A 130 10.65 5.06 1.98
CA GLY A 130 12.09 5.16 2.29
C GLY A 130 13.01 5.02 1.08
N VAL A 131 12.50 4.55 -0.08
CA VAL A 131 13.24 4.48 -1.35
C VAL A 131 12.42 5.06 -2.50
N PRO A 132 12.80 6.25 -3.02
CA PRO A 132 12.10 6.89 -4.11
C PRO A 132 12.05 6.01 -5.36
N VAL A 133 10.89 5.93 -6.00
CA VAL A 133 10.74 5.33 -7.33
C VAL A 133 10.76 6.48 -8.33
N THR A 134 11.96 6.85 -8.82
CA THR A 134 12.19 8.10 -9.55
C THR A 134 11.24 8.33 -10.73
N ALA A 135 10.92 7.26 -11.48
CA ALA A 135 9.99 7.34 -12.61
C ALA A 135 8.58 7.83 -12.23
N LEU A 136 8.15 7.61 -10.99
CA LEU A 136 6.84 8.02 -10.45
C LEU A 136 6.91 9.37 -9.71
N THR A 137 8.08 10.02 -9.68
CA THR A 137 8.28 11.32 -9.01
C THR A 137 8.33 12.50 -9.98
N THR A 138 8.20 12.25 -11.29
CA THR A 138 8.27 13.31 -12.29
C THR A 138 7.01 14.17 -12.27
N ALA A 139 7.16 15.46 -12.60
CA ALA A 139 6.02 16.38 -12.70
C ALA A 139 5.04 15.93 -13.81
N GLU A 140 5.57 15.35 -14.89
CA GLU A 140 4.78 14.83 -16.01
C GLU A 140 3.89 13.65 -15.58
N PHE A 141 4.46 12.65 -14.90
CA PHE A 141 3.69 11.51 -14.40
C PHE A 141 2.59 11.98 -13.46
N ARG A 142 2.94 12.92 -12.56
CA ARG A 142 1.97 13.48 -11.61
C ARG A 142 0.84 14.22 -12.32
N ALA A 143 1.14 15.05 -13.31
CA ALA A 143 0.13 15.78 -14.08
C ALA A 143 -0.81 14.83 -14.86
N GLN A 144 -0.27 13.74 -15.42
CA GLN A 144 -1.08 12.72 -16.09
C GLN A 144 -1.99 11.98 -15.11
N ALA A 145 -1.49 11.62 -13.92
CA ALA A 145 -2.29 11.00 -12.87
C ALA A 145 -3.39 11.96 -12.36
N ASP A 146 -3.06 13.23 -12.13
CA ASP A 146 -4.01 14.27 -11.73
C ASP A 146 -5.12 14.43 -12.76
N ALA A 147 -4.78 14.49 -14.06
CA ALA A 147 -5.74 14.58 -15.14
C ALA A 147 -6.64 13.34 -15.25
N LEU A 148 -6.07 12.14 -15.06
CA LEU A 148 -6.83 10.90 -15.11
C LEU A 148 -7.87 10.84 -13.99
N PHE A 149 -7.44 11.06 -12.75
CA PHE A 149 -8.26 10.83 -11.58
C PHE A 149 -9.02 12.09 -11.09
N GLY A 150 -8.71 13.26 -11.63
CA GLY A 150 -9.32 14.54 -11.25
C GLY A 150 -8.81 15.08 -9.90
N PHE A 151 -7.56 14.81 -9.53
CA PHE A 151 -6.98 15.26 -8.27
C PHE A 151 -6.41 16.67 -8.37
N GLY A 152 -6.54 17.46 -7.30
CA GLY A 152 -6.07 18.85 -7.24
C GLY A 152 -4.60 19.01 -6.80
N GLY A 153 -3.86 17.91 -6.67
CA GLY A 153 -2.44 17.91 -6.31
C GLY A 153 -2.14 18.17 -4.83
N THR A 154 -3.15 18.18 -3.96
CA THR A 154 -3.00 18.40 -2.50
C THR A 154 -3.40 17.19 -1.66
N GLU A 155 -4.01 16.19 -2.28
CA GLU A 155 -4.60 15.02 -1.65
C GLU A 155 -3.53 14.04 -1.17
N ARG A 156 -3.57 13.67 0.12
CA ARG A 156 -2.63 12.72 0.75
C ARG A 156 -3.02 11.25 0.57
N GLN A 157 -4.27 11.00 0.20
CA GLN A 157 -4.80 9.74 -0.31
C GLN A 157 -5.88 10.12 -1.31
N ALA A 158 -5.79 9.59 -2.52
CA ALA A 158 -6.59 10.07 -3.61
C ALA A 158 -7.57 8.96 -4.02
N ARG A 159 -8.85 9.21 -3.78
CA ARG A 159 -9.97 8.33 -4.14
C ARG A 159 -10.84 9.08 -5.13
N THR A 160 -11.27 8.39 -6.17
CA THR A 160 -12.26 8.91 -7.10
C THR A 160 -13.66 8.85 -6.48
N GLU A 161 -14.61 9.53 -7.11
CA GLU A 161 -16.03 9.43 -6.76
C GLU A 161 -16.62 8.03 -7.05
N PRO A 162 -17.72 7.64 -6.38
CA PRO A 162 -18.47 6.44 -6.72
C PRO A 162 -18.86 6.41 -8.20
N GLY A 163 -18.88 5.23 -8.79
CA GLY A 163 -19.22 5.02 -10.21
C GLY A 163 -18.16 5.52 -11.19
N TRP A 164 -16.98 5.95 -10.73
CA TRP A 164 -15.94 6.47 -11.61
C TRP A 164 -15.44 5.42 -12.61
N LEU A 165 -15.27 4.17 -12.18
CA LEU A 165 -14.79 3.09 -13.04
C LEU A 165 -15.90 2.56 -13.94
N THR A 166 -15.87 3.00 -15.19
CA THR A 166 -16.72 2.55 -16.30
C THR A 166 -15.85 1.88 -17.39
N PRO A 167 -16.45 1.18 -18.37
CA PRO A 167 -15.72 0.54 -19.47
C PRO A 167 -14.77 1.48 -20.23
N GLU A 168 -15.14 2.74 -20.41
CA GLU A 168 -14.34 3.74 -21.13
C GLU A 168 -13.05 4.11 -20.37
N ARG A 169 -13.04 3.93 -19.05
CA ARG A 169 -11.88 4.22 -18.19
C ARG A 169 -10.93 3.04 -18.02
N ILE A 170 -11.25 1.88 -18.58
CA ILE A 170 -10.39 0.68 -18.48
C ILE A 170 -9.01 0.96 -19.10
N GLU A 171 -8.94 1.47 -20.33
CA GLU A 171 -7.63 1.67 -20.99
C GLU A 171 -6.77 2.72 -20.29
N PRO A 172 -7.28 3.91 -19.91
CA PRO A 172 -6.50 4.88 -19.16
C PRO A 172 -6.04 4.35 -17.79
N LEU A 173 -6.91 3.65 -17.05
CA LEU A 173 -6.55 3.06 -15.76
C LEU A 173 -5.53 1.93 -15.92
N TRP A 174 -5.67 1.11 -16.94
CA TRP A 174 -4.74 0.04 -17.28
C TRP A 174 -3.35 0.60 -17.54
N ALA A 175 -3.24 1.60 -18.42
CA ALA A 175 -1.98 2.25 -18.75
C ALA A 175 -1.28 2.81 -17.50
N PHE A 176 -2.03 3.50 -16.63
CA PHE A 176 -1.51 3.96 -15.35
C PHE A 176 -0.98 2.81 -14.49
N CYS A 177 -1.77 1.74 -14.33
CA CYS A 177 -1.39 0.60 -13.48
C CYS A 177 -0.13 -0.11 -14.00
N THR A 178 0.01 -0.29 -15.31
CA THR A 178 1.18 -0.94 -15.91
C THR A 178 2.43 -0.07 -15.79
N THR A 179 2.33 1.25 -16.02
CA THR A 179 3.46 2.18 -15.81
C THR A 179 3.96 2.13 -14.36
N VAL A 180 3.06 2.08 -13.38
CA VAL A 180 3.43 1.93 -11.96
C VAL A 180 4.10 0.59 -11.69
N ALA A 181 3.55 -0.52 -12.20
CA ALA A 181 4.12 -1.85 -11.99
C ALA A 181 5.52 -1.99 -12.60
N GLU A 182 5.73 -1.46 -13.80
CA GLU A 182 7.03 -1.44 -14.47
C GLU A 182 8.04 -0.59 -13.69
N ALA A 183 7.63 0.58 -13.21
CA ALA A 183 8.48 1.43 -12.38
C ALA A 183 8.87 0.73 -11.06
N TYR A 184 7.96 -0.02 -10.45
CA TYR A 184 8.26 -0.83 -9.27
C TYR A 184 9.25 -1.96 -9.56
N ALA A 185 9.07 -2.68 -10.66
CA ALA A 185 9.98 -3.75 -11.07
C ALA A 185 11.40 -3.21 -11.37
N ALA A 186 11.49 -2.06 -12.05
CA ALA A 186 12.75 -1.39 -12.33
C ALA A 186 13.46 -0.94 -11.03
N ALA A 187 12.72 -0.34 -10.10
CA ALA A 187 13.26 0.08 -8.81
C ALA A 187 13.73 -1.10 -7.95
N LEU A 188 13.00 -2.22 -7.96
CA LEU A 188 13.40 -3.45 -7.26
C LEU A 188 14.71 -4.01 -7.82
N THR A 189 14.86 -4.03 -9.15
CA THR A 189 16.10 -4.48 -9.81
C THR A 189 17.29 -3.59 -9.43
N ALA A 190 17.09 -2.27 -9.41
CA ALA A 190 18.12 -1.31 -9.02
C ALA A 190 18.57 -1.48 -7.55
N GLN A 191 17.63 -1.73 -6.63
CA GLN A 191 17.97 -2.03 -5.22
C GLN A 191 18.76 -3.33 -5.07
N GLY A 192 18.38 -4.38 -5.80
CA GLY A 192 19.11 -5.64 -5.83
C GLY A 192 20.56 -5.47 -6.29
N ALA A 193 20.77 -4.71 -7.36
CA ALA A 193 22.10 -4.39 -7.89
C ALA A 193 22.96 -3.57 -6.89
N GLN A 194 22.37 -2.60 -6.19
CA GLN A 194 23.06 -1.82 -5.16
C GLN A 194 23.44 -2.64 -3.93
N THR A 195 22.59 -3.58 -3.51
CA THR A 195 22.86 -4.47 -2.37
C THR A 195 24.02 -5.43 -2.66
N VAL A 196 24.10 -5.96 -3.89
CA VAL A 196 25.22 -6.82 -4.32
C VAL A 196 26.53 -6.04 -4.41
N ALA A 197 26.50 -4.80 -4.92
CA ALA A 197 27.69 -3.96 -5.03
C ALA A 197 28.26 -3.50 -3.66
N GLN A 198 27.44 -3.50 -2.61
CA GLN A 198 27.83 -3.14 -1.24
C GLN A 198 28.14 -4.34 -0.34
N ALA A 199 28.02 -5.57 -0.84
CA ALA A 199 28.39 -6.75 -0.09
C ALA A 199 29.91 -6.70 0.21
N PRO A 200 30.33 -6.81 1.48
CA PRO A 200 31.75 -6.78 1.81
C PRO A 200 32.42 -7.95 1.10
N ALA A 201 33.51 -7.68 0.37
CA ALA A 201 34.39 -8.70 -0.14
C ALA A 201 34.79 -9.58 1.05
N THR A 202 34.26 -10.79 1.12
CA THR A 202 34.71 -11.79 2.08
C THR A 202 36.19 -12.03 1.77
N ALA A 203 37.05 -11.45 2.60
CA ALA A 203 38.43 -11.84 2.72
C ALA A 203 38.43 -13.32 3.13
N GLY A 204 38.69 -14.17 2.14
CA GLY A 204 39.00 -15.59 2.34
C GLY A 204 40.51 -15.79 2.15
N PRO A 205 41.11 -16.67 2.97
CA PRO A 205 42.52 -16.68 3.37
C PRO A 205 43.53 -16.97 2.26
#